data_AF-A0A183GUR9-F1
#
_entry.id   AF-A0A183GUR9-F1
#
_cell.length_a   1.000
_cell.length_b   1.000
_cell.length_c   1.000
_cell.angle_alpha   90.00
_cell.angle_beta   90.00
_cell.angle_gamma   90.00
#
_symmetry.space_group_name_H-M   'P 1'
#
loop_
_entity.id
_entity.type
_entity.pdbx_description
1 polymer ?
#
loop_
_entity_poly.entity_id
_entity_poly.type
_entity_poly.pdbx_seq_one_letter_code
_entity_poly.pdbx_strand_id
1 'polypeptide(L)'
;LECLWSVVVRPQVAQADVAKAHGAAAYIAAFLARAKYLDIQVAMSWLSRIVNWCIQYVDNCGMTNKTTSPGVMRHGTFYALCQAFFIIFSFRYKEMVRSGDIDEVARWGLGRILHSPLDPLKYVIRPVGLCFAAISRSLQLVYCNHLLPFDAGTKLPFEPMFPFDTFKLRSSMVLVCAQLRRFSPLAEDKSEVTSALKNSRISETGNEDALDFLEEEDVYMGTWELRPEAVCLYALNVK
;
A
#
# COMPACT_ATOMS: atom_id res chain seq x y z
N LEU A 1 -11.61 4.49 12.66
CA LEU A 1 -11.30 4.91 11.28
C LEU A 1 -11.75 6.34 11.00
N GLU A 2 -12.98 6.74 11.32
CA GLU A 2 -13.46 8.13 11.15
C GLU A 2 -12.55 9.21 11.79
N CYS A 3 -12.08 8.97 13.02
CA CYS A 3 -11.15 9.90 13.68
C CYS A 3 -9.87 10.11 12.86
N LEU A 4 -9.25 9.03 12.37
CA LEU A 4 -8.06 9.10 11.52
C LEU A 4 -8.36 9.81 10.21
N TRP A 5 -9.51 9.51 9.59
CA TRP A 5 -9.92 10.18 8.36
C TRP A 5 -10.08 11.69 8.55
N SER A 6 -10.68 12.12 9.67
CA SER A 6 -10.82 13.54 10.00
C SER A 6 -9.48 14.27 10.14
N VAL A 7 -8.41 13.55 10.52
CA VAL A 7 -7.05 14.09 10.57
C VAL A 7 -6.45 14.19 9.16
N VAL A 8 -6.68 13.19 8.32
CA VAL A 8 -6.19 13.16 6.93
C VAL A 8 -6.76 14.31 6.10
N VAL A 9 -8.08 14.52 6.15
CA VAL A 9 -8.78 15.51 5.29
C VAL A 9 -8.74 16.94 5.83
N ARG A 10 -8.23 17.14 7.05
CA ARG A 10 -8.10 18.46 7.64
C ARG A 10 -7.11 19.30 6.82
N PRO A 11 -7.43 20.56 6.47
CA PRO A 11 -6.47 21.45 5.82
C PRO A 11 -5.18 21.55 6.64
N GLN A 12 -4.04 21.24 6.03
CA GLN A 12 -2.75 21.24 6.70
C GLN A 12 -2.14 22.64 6.62
N VAL A 13 -2.15 23.35 7.75
CA VAL A 13 -1.60 24.72 7.84
C VAL A 13 -0.16 24.69 8.35
N ALA A 14 0.15 23.78 9.29
CA ALA A 14 1.49 23.59 9.83
C ALA A 14 2.12 22.26 9.39
N GLN A 15 3.46 22.19 9.38
CA GLN A 15 4.19 20.96 9.06
C GLN A 15 3.81 19.79 9.97
N ALA A 16 3.49 20.06 11.24
CA ALA A 16 3.00 19.05 12.18
C ALA A 16 1.66 18.43 11.75
N ASP A 17 0.81 19.18 11.05
CA ASP A 17 -0.48 18.68 10.55
C ASP A 17 -0.27 17.77 9.34
N VAL A 18 0.72 18.08 8.50
CA VAL A 18 1.14 17.23 7.37
C VAL A 18 1.63 15.86 7.89
N ALA A 19 2.53 15.86 8.88
CA ALA A 19 3.04 14.62 9.46
C ALA A 19 1.93 13.78 10.12
N LYS A 20 0.99 14.42 10.84
CA LYS A 20 -0.19 13.74 11.40
C LYS A 20 -1.08 13.13 10.32
N ALA A 21 -1.30 13.85 9.21
CA ALA A 21 -2.09 13.34 8.09
C ALA A 21 -1.42 12.11 7.44
N HIS A 22 -0.10 12.14 7.25
CA HIS A 22 0.67 11.01 6.70
C HIS A 22 0.60 9.80 7.63
N GLY A 23 0.83 10.00 8.94
CA GLY A 23 0.72 8.94 9.94
C GLY A 23 -0.70 8.37 10.06
N ALA A 24 -1.73 9.21 9.96
CA ALA A 24 -3.12 8.76 9.96
C ALA A 24 -3.46 7.93 8.71
N ALA A 25 -3.00 8.35 7.53
CA ALA A 25 -3.16 7.58 6.28
C ALA A 25 -2.44 6.22 6.36
N ALA A 26 -1.21 6.20 6.88
CA ALA A 26 -0.45 4.98 7.10
C ALA A 26 -1.14 4.01 8.08
N TYR A 27 -1.70 4.54 9.18
CA TYR A 27 -2.44 3.73 10.15
C TYR A 27 -3.73 3.15 9.55
N ILE A 28 -4.48 3.94 8.77
CA ILE A 28 -5.64 3.46 8.01
C ILE A 28 -5.23 2.32 7.09
N ALA A 29 -4.15 2.49 6.32
CA ALA A 29 -3.63 1.48 5.41
C ALA A 29 -3.31 0.17 6.13
N ALA A 30 -2.48 0.25 7.17
CA ALA A 30 -2.00 -0.91 7.90
C ALA A 30 -3.16 -1.64 8.60
N PHE A 31 -4.14 -0.90 9.14
CA PHE A 31 -5.30 -1.48 9.82
C PHE A 31 -6.22 -2.21 8.85
N LEU A 32 -6.63 -1.54 7.77
CA LEU A 32 -7.55 -2.10 6.77
C LEU A 32 -6.94 -3.28 6.01
N ALA A 33 -5.63 -3.23 5.73
CA ALA A 33 -4.90 -4.31 5.08
C ALA A 33 -4.77 -5.55 5.98
N ARG A 34 -4.43 -5.36 7.26
CA ARG A 34 -4.00 -6.47 8.14
C ARG A 34 -5.05 -6.99 9.09
N ALA A 35 -6.07 -6.24 9.49
CA ALA A 35 -7.06 -6.77 10.42
C ALA A 35 -7.80 -7.97 9.80
N LYS A 36 -7.65 -9.18 10.38
CA LYS A 36 -8.33 -10.39 9.91
C LYS A 36 -9.83 -10.37 10.16
N TYR A 37 -10.24 -9.81 11.30
CA TYR A 37 -11.63 -9.72 11.74
C TYR A 37 -12.45 -8.64 11.01
N LEU A 38 -11.81 -7.84 10.15
CA LEU A 38 -12.49 -6.76 9.45
C LEU A 38 -13.18 -7.30 8.20
N ASP A 39 -14.48 -7.05 8.09
CA ASP A 39 -15.28 -7.34 6.89
C ASP A 39 -14.68 -6.66 5.64
N ILE A 40 -14.70 -7.39 4.51
CA ILE A 40 -14.26 -6.87 3.21
C ILE A 40 -15.11 -5.68 2.77
N GLN A 41 -16.40 -5.65 3.08
CA GLN A 41 -17.31 -4.55 2.73
C GLN A 41 -16.92 -3.25 3.44
N VAL A 42 -16.39 -3.34 4.66
CA VAL A 42 -15.81 -2.18 5.36
C VAL A 42 -14.57 -1.69 4.61
N ALA A 43 -13.66 -2.59 4.22
CA ALA A 43 -12.47 -2.21 3.46
C ALA A 43 -12.83 -1.58 2.09
N MET A 44 -13.82 -2.13 1.38
CA MET A 44 -14.36 -1.60 0.13
C MET A 44 -14.90 -0.17 0.29
N SER A 45 -15.72 0.06 1.32
CA SER A 45 -16.25 1.39 1.63
C SER A 45 -15.13 2.42 1.86
N TRP A 46 -14.09 2.03 2.61
CA TRP A 46 -12.95 2.91 2.86
C TRP A 46 -12.08 3.15 1.62
N LEU A 47 -11.85 2.12 0.79
CA LEU A 47 -11.14 2.26 -0.49
C LEU A 47 -11.86 3.22 -1.43
N SER A 48 -13.18 3.05 -1.59
CA SER A 48 -14.02 3.95 -2.39
C SER A 48 -13.92 5.40 -1.89
N ARG A 49 -13.97 5.61 -0.56
CA ARG A 49 -13.80 6.94 0.04
C ARG A 49 -12.43 7.56 -0.24
N ILE A 50 -11.36 6.77 -0.15
CA ILE A 50 -9.99 7.22 -0.50
C ILE A 50 -9.92 7.60 -1.98
N VAL A 51 -10.44 6.77 -2.89
CA VAL A 51 -10.43 7.02 -4.33
C VAL A 51 -11.20 8.30 -4.66
N ASN A 52 -12.41 8.46 -4.11
CA ASN A 52 -13.22 9.66 -4.33
C ASN A 52 -12.49 10.93 -3.87
N TRP A 53 -11.82 10.89 -2.71
CA TRP A 53 -11.01 12.01 -2.24
C TRP A 53 -9.83 12.30 -3.18
N CYS A 54 -9.12 11.27 -3.65
CA CYS A 54 -8.00 11.42 -4.59
C CYS A 54 -8.45 12.01 -5.93
N ILE A 55 -9.59 11.60 -6.46
CA ILE A 55 -10.17 12.17 -7.69
C ILE A 55 -10.47 13.66 -7.50
N GLN A 56 -11.15 14.03 -6.42
CA GLN A 56 -11.44 15.43 -6.11
C GLN A 56 -10.16 16.26 -5.95
N TYR A 57 -9.13 15.69 -5.33
CA TYR A 57 -7.83 16.34 -5.19
C TYR A 57 -7.16 16.61 -6.55
N VAL A 58 -7.18 15.62 -7.46
CA VAL A 58 -6.65 15.77 -8.82
C VAL A 58 -7.42 16.84 -9.59
N ASP A 59 -8.75 16.84 -9.53
CA ASP A 59 -9.61 17.80 -10.22
C ASP A 59 -9.33 19.24 -9.74
N ASN A 60 -9.20 19.43 -8.42
CA ASN A 60 -8.87 20.72 -7.83
C ASN A 60 -7.46 21.21 -8.22
N CYS A 61 -6.49 20.30 -8.37
CA CYS A 61 -5.16 20.67 -8.86
C CYS A 61 -5.21 21.16 -10.31
N GLY A 62 -6.00 20.48 -11.16
CA GLY A 62 -6.18 20.85 -12.57
C GLY A 62 -6.90 22.19 -12.79
N MET A 63 -7.84 22.55 -11.92
CA MET A 63 -8.55 23.84 -11.99
C MET A 63 -7.72 25.03 -11.51
N THR A 64 -6.82 24.82 -10.55
CA THR A 64 -6.10 25.91 -9.87
C THR A 64 -4.76 26.27 -10.50
N ASN A 65 -4.10 25.33 -11.19
CA ASN A 65 -2.73 25.51 -11.68
C ASN A 65 -2.58 25.10 -13.16
N LYS A 66 -2.11 26.03 -14.01
CA LYS A 66 -1.71 25.71 -15.40
C LYS A 66 -0.48 24.80 -15.48
N THR A 67 0.29 24.67 -14.39
CA THR A 67 1.47 23.77 -14.28
C THR A 67 1.43 23.06 -12.94
N THR A 68 0.97 21.81 -12.91
CA THR A 68 1.03 20.97 -11.71
C THR A 68 2.42 20.34 -11.61
N SER A 69 3.16 20.65 -10.54
CA SER A 69 4.48 20.06 -10.27
C SER A 69 4.34 18.80 -9.42
N PRO A 70 4.58 17.60 -9.96
CA PRO A 70 4.50 16.37 -9.18
C PRO A 70 5.67 16.27 -8.18
N GLY A 71 5.52 15.41 -7.16
CA GLY A 71 6.59 15.07 -6.23
C GLY A 71 6.91 16.11 -5.16
N VAL A 72 6.17 17.21 -5.08
CA VAL A 72 6.39 18.23 -4.05
C VAL A 72 5.63 17.91 -2.76
N MET A 73 6.17 18.36 -1.62
CA MET A 73 5.61 18.12 -0.27
C MET A 73 4.16 18.58 -0.12
N ARG A 74 3.73 19.60 -0.88
CA ARG A 74 2.33 20.08 -0.91
C ARG A 74 1.35 18.95 -1.27
N HIS A 75 1.74 18.00 -2.12
CA HIS A 75 0.90 16.87 -2.50
C HIS A 75 1.16 15.62 -1.63
N GLY A 76 1.95 15.74 -0.55
CA GLY A 76 2.34 14.60 0.29
C GLY A 76 1.16 13.78 0.81
N THR A 77 0.09 14.42 1.27
CA THR A 77 -1.12 13.71 1.76
C THR A 77 -1.78 12.90 0.66
N PHE A 78 -1.80 13.41 -0.58
CA PHE A 78 -2.31 12.68 -1.73
C PHE A 78 -1.47 11.43 -2.02
N TYR A 79 -0.14 11.54 -2.01
CA TYR A 79 0.73 10.39 -2.23
C TYR A 79 0.63 9.36 -1.08
N ALA A 80 0.52 9.82 0.16
CA ALA A 80 0.28 8.94 1.32
C ALA A 80 -1.04 8.17 1.20
N LEU A 81 -2.10 8.81 0.71
CA LEU A 81 -3.40 8.14 0.46
C LEU A 81 -3.37 7.20 -0.75
N CYS A 82 -2.68 7.55 -1.83
CA CYS A 82 -2.44 6.64 -2.96
C CYS A 82 -1.68 5.38 -2.49
N GLN A 83 -0.63 5.55 -1.68
CA GLN A 83 0.08 4.43 -1.07
C GLN A 83 -0.84 3.61 -0.16
N ALA A 84 -1.67 4.26 0.66
CA ALA A 84 -2.64 3.58 1.50
C ALA A 84 -3.59 2.71 0.67
N PHE A 85 -4.14 3.26 -0.41
CA PHE A 85 -4.98 2.54 -1.36
C PHE A 85 -4.26 1.32 -1.94
N PHE A 86 -3.04 1.50 -2.48
CA PHE A 86 -2.27 0.40 -3.08
C PHE A 86 -1.99 -0.72 -2.09
N ILE A 87 -1.67 -0.39 -0.84
CA ILE A 87 -1.43 -1.37 0.23
C ILE A 87 -2.71 -2.14 0.55
N ILE A 88 -3.81 -1.44 0.86
CA ILE A 88 -5.07 -2.08 1.25
C ILE A 88 -5.57 -2.98 0.13
N PHE A 89 -5.59 -2.48 -1.11
CA PHE A 89 -5.99 -3.24 -2.28
C PHE A 89 -5.12 -4.49 -2.44
N SER A 90 -3.80 -4.34 -2.47
CA SER A 90 -2.89 -5.48 -2.67
C SER A 90 -2.99 -6.54 -1.58
N PHE A 91 -3.32 -6.18 -0.34
CA PHE A 91 -3.52 -7.16 0.74
C PHE A 91 -4.88 -7.86 0.70
N ARG A 92 -5.92 -7.19 0.19
CA ARG A 92 -7.31 -7.63 0.31
C ARG A 92 -7.93 -8.07 -1.01
N TYR A 93 -7.23 -7.94 -2.14
CA TYR A 93 -7.79 -8.25 -3.46
C TYR A 93 -8.31 -9.69 -3.58
N LYS A 94 -7.67 -10.67 -2.91
CA LYS A 94 -8.17 -12.06 -2.82
C LYS A 94 -9.61 -12.12 -2.33
N GLU A 95 -9.92 -11.33 -1.31
CA GLU A 95 -11.27 -11.29 -0.75
C GLU A 95 -12.22 -10.60 -1.72
N MET A 96 -11.80 -9.53 -2.39
CA MET A 96 -12.59 -8.82 -3.41
C MET A 96 -12.93 -9.70 -4.61
N VAL A 97 -11.98 -10.53 -5.07
CA VAL A 97 -12.21 -11.50 -6.14
C VAL A 97 -13.26 -12.53 -5.69
N ARG A 98 -13.14 -13.03 -4.46
CA ARG A 98 -14.08 -14.03 -3.91
C ARG A 98 -15.49 -13.47 -3.68
N SER A 99 -15.61 -12.19 -3.31
CA SER A 99 -16.90 -11.52 -3.12
C SER A 99 -17.52 -10.99 -4.41
N GLY A 100 -16.79 -10.97 -5.53
CA GLY A 100 -17.26 -10.41 -6.80
C GLY A 100 -17.22 -8.88 -6.86
N ASP A 101 -16.43 -8.25 -5.99
CA ASP A 101 -16.37 -6.79 -5.84
C ASP A 101 -15.49 -6.09 -6.91
N ILE A 102 -14.76 -6.86 -7.73
CA ILE A 102 -13.81 -6.32 -8.72
C ILE A 102 -14.48 -5.40 -9.76
N ASP A 103 -15.71 -5.71 -10.17
CA ASP A 103 -16.49 -4.86 -11.08
C ASP A 103 -16.86 -3.50 -10.48
N GLU A 104 -17.00 -3.44 -9.15
CA GLU A 104 -17.16 -2.17 -8.46
C GLU A 104 -15.84 -1.39 -8.45
N VAL A 105 -14.73 -2.04 -8.12
CA VAL A 105 -13.39 -1.43 -8.12
C VAL A 105 -13.04 -0.85 -9.50
N ALA A 106 -13.37 -1.55 -10.57
CA ALA A 106 -13.16 -1.10 -11.95
C ALA A 106 -13.90 0.22 -12.26
N ARG A 107 -15.08 0.43 -11.67
CA ARG A 107 -15.91 1.62 -11.87
C ARG A 107 -15.46 2.84 -11.06
N TRP A 108 -14.54 2.69 -10.11
CA TRP A 108 -14.02 3.82 -9.33
C TRP A 108 -13.15 4.78 -10.13
N GLY A 109 -12.75 4.44 -11.36
CA GLY A 109 -12.02 5.36 -12.24
C GLY A 109 -10.55 5.53 -11.85
N LEU A 110 -9.89 4.47 -11.39
CA LEU A 110 -8.48 4.46 -10.96
C LEU A 110 -7.52 5.04 -12.01
N GLY A 111 -7.82 4.87 -13.30
CA GLY A 111 -7.04 5.45 -14.39
C GLY A 111 -6.90 6.97 -14.29
N ARG A 112 -7.92 7.69 -13.79
CA ARG A 112 -7.86 9.15 -13.59
C ARG A 112 -6.82 9.56 -12.55
N ILE A 113 -6.63 8.75 -11.52
CA ILE A 113 -5.63 9.00 -10.47
C ILE A 113 -4.23 8.64 -11.00
N LEU A 114 -4.09 7.44 -11.57
CA LEU A 114 -2.81 6.88 -12.01
C LEU A 114 -2.19 7.68 -13.16
N HIS A 115 -2.99 8.13 -14.13
CA HIS A 115 -2.54 8.94 -15.27
C HIS A 115 -2.67 10.45 -15.03
N SER A 116 -2.89 10.87 -13.78
CA SER A 116 -2.92 12.30 -13.46
C SER A 116 -1.53 12.93 -13.61
N PRO A 117 -1.44 14.27 -13.78
CA PRO A 117 -0.15 14.98 -13.78
C PRO A 117 0.66 14.84 -12.49
N LEU A 118 0.05 14.33 -11.41
CA LEU A 118 0.72 14.07 -10.14
C LEU A 118 1.52 12.76 -10.14
N ASP A 119 1.27 11.85 -11.08
CA ASP A 119 2.04 10.63 -11.31
C ASP A 119 2.31 9.80 -10.03
N PRO A 120 1.26 9.34 -9.33
CA PRO A 120 1.38 8.76 -7.99
C PRO A 120 2.29 7.55 -7.89
N LEU A 121 2.41 6.73 -8.95
CA LEU A 121 3.26 5.53 -8.92
C LEU A 121 4.76 5.83 -8.85
N LYS A 122 5.20 7.03 -9.22
CA LYS A 122 6.60 7.47 -9.06
C LYS A 122 6.94 7.95 -7.65
N TYR A 123 5.94 8.36 -6.88
CA TYR A 123 6.13 9.00 -5.57
C TYR A 123 5.53 8.21 -4.42
N VAL A 124 5.35 6.91 -4.60
CA VAL A 124 5.07 5.93 -3.53
C VAL A 124 6.24 4.96 -3.42
N ILE A 125 6.27 4.17 -2.36
CA ILE A 125 7.31 3.15 -2.19
C ILE A 125 7.24 2.13 -3.32
N ARG A 126 8.38 1.93 -3.98
CA ARG A 126 8.48 1.14 -5.20
C ARG A 126 7.91 -0.29 -5.10
N PRO A 127 8.26 -1.11 -4.07
CA PRO A 127 7.61 -2.40 -3.85
C PRO A 127 6.07 -2.36 -3.82
N VAL A 128 5.48 -1.33 -3.23
CA VAL A 128 4.01 -1.17 -3.19
C VAL A 128 3.45 -0.93 -4.58
N GLY A 129 4.07 -0.01 -5.32
CA GLY A 129 3.67 0.30 -6.70
C GLY A 129 3.78 -0.92 -7.61
N LEU A 130 4.87 -1.69 -7.48
CA LEU A 130 5.09 -2.92 -8.23
C LEU A 130 4.05 -4.00 -7.93
N CYS A 131 3.78 -4.27 -6.64
CA CYS A 131 2.74 -5.22 -6.23
C CYS A 131 1.38 -4.81 -6.79
N PHE A 132 1.01 -3.55 -6.62
CA PHE A 132 -0.25 -3.03 -7.14
C PHE A 132 -0.33 -3.18 -8.67
N ALA A 133 0.72 -2.82 -9.39
CA ALA A 133 0.73 -2.87 -10.86
C ALA A 133 0.61 -4.30 -11.39
N ALA A 134 1.30 -5.27 -10.77
CA ALA A 134 1.17 -6.69 -11.10
C ALA A 134 -0.26 -7.20 -10.89
N ILE A 135 -0.84 -6.93 -9.71
CA ILE A 135 -2.19 -7.38 -9.36
C ILE A 135 -3.24 -6.68 -10.24
N SER A 136 -3.13 -5.37 -10.43
CA SER A 136 -4.04 -4.58 -11.28
C SER A 136 -4.04 -5.07 -12.72
N ARG A 137 -2.88 -5.48 -13.24
CA ARG A 137 -2.77 -6.06 -14.57
C ARG A 137 -3.45 -7.42 -14.67
N SER A 138 -3.24 -8.29 -13.69
CA SER A 138 -3.86 -9.62 -13.64
C SER A 138 -5.39 -9.51 -13.62
N LEU A 139 -5.92 -8.61 -12.79
CA LEU A 139 -7.36 -8.35 -12.67
C LEU A 139 -7.93 -7.45 -13.78
N GLN A 140 -7.13 -7.08 -14.78
CA GLN A 140 -7.54 -6.23 -15.90
C GLN A 140 -8.16 -4.87 -15.49
N LEU A 141 -7.77 -4.33 -14.34
CA LEU A 141 -8.30 -3.06 -13.82
C LEU A 141 -7.72 -1.86 -14.56
N VAL A 142 -6.41 -1.66 -14.45
CA VAL A 142 -5.66 -0.61 -15.15
C VAL A 142 -4.25 -1.11 -15.45
N TYR A 143 -3.81 -0.92 -16.69
CA TYR A 143 -2.43 -1.20 -17.09
C TYR A 143 -1.52 -0.01 -16.73
N CYS A 144 -0.71 -0.15 -15.68
CA CYS A 144 0.12 0.94 -15.15
C CYS A 144 1.62 0.61 -15.05
N ASN A 145 2.08 -0.50 -15.65
CA ASN A 145 3.49 -0.90 -15.59
C ASN A 145 4.45 0.14 -16.19
N HIS A 146 4.02 0.86 -17.22
CA HIS A 146 4.81 1.92 -17.88
C HIS A 146 4.95 3.19 -17.04
N LEU A 147 4.15 3.34 -15.97
CA LEU A 147 4.21 4.48 -15.04
C LEU A 147 5.21 4.26 -13.91
N LEU A 148 5.69 3.02 -13.73
CA LEU A 148 6.60 2.67 -12.66
C LEU A 148 7.99 3.30 -12.89
N PRO A 149 8.62 3.84 -11.84
CA PRO A 149 9.97 4.39 -11.96
C PRO A 149 10.99 3.27 -12.18
N PHE A 150 11.96 3.55 -13.07
CA PHE A 150 13.07 2.64 -13.36
C PHE A 150 14.08 2.60 -12.21
N ASP A 151 14.31 3.73 -11.53
CA ASP A 151 15.21 3.89 -10.41
C ASP A 151 14.48 3.95 -9.05
N ALA A 152 15.17 3.57 -7.99
CA ALA A 152 14.65 3.63 -6.62
C ALA A 152 14.82 5.02 -5.96
N GLY A 153 15.49 5.97 -6.63
CA GLY A 153 16.04 7.19 -6.02
C GLY A 153 15.12 8.40 -5.92
N THR A 154 13.81 8.28 -6.15
CA THR A 154 12.91 9.43 -6.06
C THR A 154 12.57 9.73 -4.59
N LYS A 155 12.97 10.92 -4.11
CA LYS A 155 12.63 11.39 -2.77
C LYS A 155 11.12 11.44 -2.59
N LEU A 156 10.60 10.71 -1.62
CA LEU A 156 9.17 10.68 -1.33
C LEU A 156 8.70 12.02 -0.73
N PRO A 157 7.57 12.57 -1.19
CA PRO A 157 6.97 13.81 -0.68
C PRO A 157 6.19 13.62 0.63
N PHE A 158 6.31 12.45 1.26
CA PHE A 158 5.69 12.11 2.53
C PHE A 158 6.59 11.14 3.28
N GLU A 159 6.40 11.05 4.59
CA GLU A 159 7.13 10.11 5.43
C GLU A 159 6.40 8.76 5.45
N PRO A 160 6.97 7.70 4.86
CA PRO A 160 6.33 6.39 4.88
C PRO A 160 6.41 5.79 6.28
N MET A 161 5.28 5.29 6.78
CA MET A 161 5.19 4.68 8.11
C MET A 161 4.45 3.35 8.04
N PHE A 162 4.90 2.37 8.83
CA PHE A 162 4.30 1.04 8.92
C PHE A 162 4.02 0.62 10.37
N PRO A 163 2.92 1.11 10.96
CA PRO A 163 2.68 0.98 12.40
C PRO A 163 2.57 -0.45 12.94
N PHE A 164 2.29 -1.44 12.08
CA PHE A 164 2.07 -2.83 12.47
C PHE A 164 3.18 -3.79 12.03
N ASP A 165 4.34 -3.27 11.66
CA ASP A 165 5.44 -4.08 11.09
C ASP A 165 6.47 -4.43 12.16
N THR A 166 6.61 -3.58 13.17
CA THR A 166 7.56 -3.79 14.25
C THR A 166 6.86 -4.28 15.52
N PHE A 167 7.24 -5.46 16.00
CA PHE A 167 6.81 -6.00 17.29
C PHE A 167 8.02 -6.23 18.19
N LYS A 168 8.22 -5.35 19.18
CA LYS A 168 9.35 -5.48 20.13
C LYS A 168 9.04 -6.40 21.31
N LEU A 169 7.77 -6.62 21.60
CA LEU A 169 7.29 -7.33 22.78
C LEU A 169 6.88 -8.76 22.41
N ARG A 170 7.73 -9.75 22.73
CA ARG A 170 7.50 -11.16 22.34
C ARG A 170 6.17 -11.73 22.85
N SER A 171 5.81 -11.45 24.11
CA SER A 171 4.59 -12.00 24.72
C SER A 171 3.31 -11.47 24.07
N SER A 172 3.24 -10.18 23.74
CA SER A 172 2.08 -9.61 23.05
C SER A 172 2.09 -9.88 21.55
N MET A 173 3.27 -10.11 20.96
CA MET A 173 3.42 -10.41 19.53
C MET A 173 2.57 -11.60 19.11
N VAL A 174 2.55 -12.69 19.88
CA VAL A 174 1.78 -13.89 19.56
C VAL A 174 0.27 -13.57 19.44
N LEU A 175 -0.25 -12.81 20.40
CA LEU A 175 -1.66 -12.40 20.43
C LEU A 175 -1.99 -11.43 19.28
N VAL A 176 -1.12 -10.46 19.01
CA VAL A 176 -1.35 -9.46 17.96
C VAL A 176 -1.21 -10.08 16.57
N CYS A 177 -0.15 -10.83 16.30
CA CYS A 177 0.08 -11.49 15.01
C CYS A 177 -1.03 -12.49 14.66
N ALA A 178 -1.62 -13.16 15.66
CA ALA A 178 -2.78 -14.02 15.43
C ALA A 178 -3.95 -13.26 14.75
N GLN A 179 -4.13 -11.99 15.10
CA GLN A 179 -5.19 -11.11 14.56
C GLN A 179 -4.82 -10.40 13.25
N LEU A 180 -3.56 -10.51 12.80
CA LEU A 180 -3.05 -9.83 11.61
C LEU A 180 -2.88 -10.78 10.41
N ARG A 181 -3.35 -10.33 9.25
CA ARG A 181 -3.19 -10.97 7.94
C ARG A 181 -1.77 -10.73 7.43
N ARG A 182 -1.14 -11.79 6.93
CA ARG A 182 0.12 -11.72 6.17
C ARG A 182 -0.20 -11.48 4.71
N PHE A 183 0.66 -10.73 4.02
CA PHE A 183 0.54 -10.57 2.57
C PHE A 183 0.77 -11.92 1.89
N SER A 184 -0.15 -12.29 0.99
CA SER A 184 -0.05 -13.51 0.20
C SER A 184 -0.82 -13.29 -1.11
N PRO A 185 -0.17 -13.33 -2.29
CA PRO A 185 -0.84 -13.19 -3.60
C PRO A 185 -1.60 -14.48 -3.99
N LEU A 186 -2.59 -14.38 -4.90
CA LEU A 186 -3.26 -15.52 -5.52
C LEU A 186 -2.22 -16.43 -6.19
N ALA A 187 -2.52 -17.72 -6.31
CA ALA A 187 -1.60 -18.68 -6.89
C ALA A 187 -1.19 -18.29 -8.31
N GLU A 188 -2.13 -17.78 -9.11
CA GLU A 188 -1.91 -17.27 -10.47
C GLU A 188 -1.01 -16.04 -10.52
N ASP A 189 -1.08 -15.15 -9.52
CA ASP A 189 -0.30 -13.92 -9.45
C ASP A 189 1.06 -14.10 -8.76
N LYS A 190 1.27 -15.23 -8.05
CA LYS A 190 2.44 -15.43 -7.19
C LYS A 190 3.74 -15.27 -7.96
N SER A 191 3.84 -15.85 -9.15
CA SER A 191 5.06 -15.80 -9.98
C SER A 191 5.38 -14.38 -10.42
N GLU A 192 4.37 -13.62 -10.86
CA GLU A 192 4.51 -12.25 -11.32
C GLU A 192 4.83 -11.29 -10.19
N VAL A 193 4.08 -11.33 -9.09
CA VAL A 193 4.31 -10.45 -7.94
C VAL A 193 5.72 -10.69 -7.39
N THR A 194 6.14 -11.95 -7.34
CA THR A 194 7.50 -12.31 -6.89
C THR A 194 8.57 -11.80 -7.85
N SER A 195 8.38 -11.93 -9.17
CA SER A 195 9.36 -11.46 -10.16
C SER A 195 9.47 -9.93 -10.15
N ALA A 196 8.35 -9.22 -10.06
CA ALA A 196 8.31 -7.77 -9.93
C ALA A 196 9.09 -7.29 -8.69
N LEU A 197 8.88 -7.94 -7.54
CA LEU A 197 9.58 -7.62 -6.30
C LEU A 197 11.07 -7.98 -6.34
N LYS A 198 11.46 -9.11 -6.95
CA LYS A 198 12.87 -9.49 -7.14
C LYS A 198 13.62 -8.47 -8.00
N ASN A 199 12.99 -8.00 -9.08
CA ASN A 199 13.57 -6.96 -9.94
C ASN A 199 13.76 -5.63 -9.21
N SER A 200 13.05 -5.39 -8.11
CA SER A 200 13.32 -4.23 -7.24
C SER A 200 14.58 -4.34 -6.40
N ARG A 201 15.07 -5.55 -6.16
CA ARG A 201 16.26 -5.78 -5.33
C ARG A 201 17.54 -5.79 -6.16
N ILE A 202 17.49 -6.12 -7.46
CA ILE A 202 18.69 -6.15 -8.30
C ILE A 202 19.33 -4.76 -8.46
N SER A 203 18.56 -3.69 -8.24
CA SER A 203 19.07 -2.31 -8.20
C SER A 203 19.65 -1.87 -6.85
N GLU A 204 19.49 -2.64 -5.77
CA GLU A 204 19.97 -2.31 -4.42
C GLU A 204 20.69 -3.53 -3.80
N THR A 205 22.00 -3.40 -3.60
CA THR A 205 22.97 -4.42 -3.16
C THR A 205 22.45 -5.57 -2.27
N GLY A 206 22.94 -6.77 -2.57
CA GLY A 206 22.48 -8.08 -2.11
C GLY A 206 22.28 -8.28 -0.61
N ASN A 207 21.11 -8.81 -0.27
CA ASN A 207 20.92 -9.70 0.87
C ASN A 207 19.78 -10.69 0.53
N GLU A 208 20.07 -11.99 0.58
CA GLU A 208 19.22 -13.07 0.04
C GLU A 208 18.08 -13.52 0.99
N ASP A 209 18.03 -13.01 2.22
CA ASP A 209 17.21 -13.61 3.29
C ASP A 209 15.73 -13.18 3.36
N ALA A 210 15.28 -12.22 2.53
CA ALA A 210 13.92 -11.68 2.62
C ALA A 210 12.87 -12.38 1.73
N LEU A 211 13.09 -13.65 1.35
CA LEU A 211 12.16 -14.47 0.55
C LEU A 211 11.33 -15.48 1.36
N ASP A 212 11.48 -15.51 2.68
CA ASP A 212 10.75 -16.40 3.60
C ASP A 212 9.25 -16.05 3.79
N PHE A 213 8.65 -15.41 2.79
CA PHE A 213 7.26 -14.96 2.81
C PHE A 213 6.32 -15.83 1.97
N LEU A 214 6.84 -16.81 1.22
CA LEU A 214 6.10 -17.53 0.18
C LEU A 214 6.03 -19.07 0.34
N GLU A 215 6.53 -19.63 1.42
CA GLU A 215 6.36 -21.03 1.86
C GLU A 215 5.64 -21.01 3.21
N GLU A 216 4.61 -21.79 3.58
CA GLU A 216 3.86 -22.92 3.04
C GLU A 216 2.42 -22.82 3.63
N GLU A 217 1.41 -23.34 2.93
CA GLU A 217 0.17 -23.78 3.59
C GLU A 217 0.43 -25.16 4.25
N ASP A 218 0.00 -25.29 5.51
CA ASP A 218 -0.23 -26.52 6.27
C ASP A 218 0.95 -27.45 6.62
N VAL A 219 1.62 -27.19 7.75
CA VAL A 219 2.27 -28.24 8.56
C VAL A 219 1.91 -28.11 10.05
N TYR A 220 1.49 -29.26 10.57
CA TYR A 220 1.12 -29.60 11.95
C TYR A 220 2.00 -29.00 13.07
N MET A 221 1.34 -28.64 14.17
CA MET A 221 1.80 -28.66 15.57
C MET A 221 3.29 -28.99 15.81
N GLY A 222 4.12 -27.98 16.05
CA GLY A 222 5.45 -28.20 16.64
C GLY A 222 6.41 -27.03 16.40
N THR A 223 6.94 -26.47 17.48
CA THR A 223 8.11 -25.58 17.52
C THR A 223 8.03 -24.26 16.74
N TRP A 224 7.54 -23.23 17.43
CA TRP A 224 7.69 -21.82 17.03
C TRP A 224 9.14 -21.35 17.21
N GLU A 225 10.08 -21.81 16.37
CA GLU A 225 11.31 -21.07 16.15
C GLU A 225 11.03 -19.93 15.17
N LEU A 226 10.39 -18.89 15.71
CA LEU A 226 10.09 -17.65 15.02
C LEU A 226 11.41 -16.91 14.75
N ARG A 227 11.94 -17.03 13.52
CA ARG A 227 13.04 -16.19 13.07
C ARG A 227 12.61 -14.71 13.10
N PRO A 228 13.42 -13.79 13.67
CA PRO A 228 13.06 -12.38 13.83
C PRO A 228 12.90 -11.58 12.52
N GLU A 229 13.07 -12.20 11.36
CA GLU A 229 13.30 -11.51 10.07
C GLU A 229 12.10 -11.58 9.12
N ALA A 230 11.02 -12.30 9.49
CA ALA A 230 9.83 -12.49 8.66
C ALA A 230 8.83 -11.32 8.73
N VAL A 231 9.31 -10.08 8.58
CA VAL A 231 8.50 -8.84 8.66
C VAL A 231 7.93 -8.43 7.30
N CYS A 232 6.59 -8.40 7.27
CA CYS A 232 5.69 -7.92 6.23
C CYS A 232 6.27 -6.80 5.35
N LEU A 233 6.41 -7.05 4.04
CA LEU A 233 6.56 -6.04 2.96
C LEU A 233 7.58 -4.89 3.12
N TYR A 234 8.32 -4.80 4.23
CA TYR A 234 9.10 -3.63 4.63
C TYR A 234 10.39 -3.94 5.39
N ALA A 235 10.92 -5.15 5.32
CA ALA A 235 12.33 -5.38 5.59
C ALA A 235 13.22 -4.95 4.38
N LEU A 236 12.97 -3.77 3.81
CA LEU A 236 13.93 -3.09 2.95
C LEU A 236 14.51 -1.94 3.77
N ASN A 237 15.78 -2.13 4.14
CA ASN A 237 16.59 -1.30 5.02
C ASN A 237 16.37 0.20 4.82
N VAL A 238 15.77 0.85 5.82
CA VAL A 238 16.18 2.21 6.18
C VAL A 238 17.32 2.07 7.18
N LYS A 239 18.54 2.14 6.68
CA LYS A 239 19.69 2.63 7.43
C LYS A 239 20.36 3.74 6.61
#